data_AF-A0A317DTI4-F1
#
_entry.id   AF-A0A317DTI4-F1
#
_cell.length_a   1.000
_cell.length_b   1.000
_cell.length_c   1.000
_cell.angle_alpha   90.00
_cell.angle_beta   90.00
_cell.angle_gamma   90.00
#
_symmetry.space_group_name_H-M   'P 1'
#
loop_
_entity.id
_entity.type
_entity.pdbx_description
1 polymer ?
#
loop_
_entity_poly.entity_id
_entity_poly.type
_entity_poly.pdbx_seq_one_letter_code
_entity_poly.pdbx_strand_id
1 'polypeptide(L)'
;MARLSRAEFVTDLARRQLAVERASDIAIGVAADQVDYVLAQGLSPCDALRQAGQLAPSDIGRGQAIERLARYWLALVRGWPELLESYPDELAAADAEGDLHVR
;
A
#
# COMPACT_ATOMS: atom_id res chain seq x y z
N MET A 1 -9.60 13.78 -26.69
CA MET A 1 -9.25 12.50 -26.04
C MET A 1 -8.68 11.56 -27.09
N ALA A 2 -7.39 11.25 -27.02
CA ALA A 2 -6.77 10.27 -27.92
C ALA A 2 -7.23 8.85 -27.51
N ARG A 3 -7.64 8.06 -28.49
CA ARG A 3 -8.04 6.65 -28.28
C ARG A 3 -6.76 5.82 -28.29
N LEU A 4 -6.40 5.24 -27.15
CA LEU A 4 -5.26 4.33 -27.05
C LEU A 4 -5.42 3.19 -28.05
N SER A 5 -4.35 2.85 -28.75
CA SER A 5 -4.28 1.62 -29.52
C SER A 5 -4.39 0.42 -28.60
N ARG A 6 -4.78 -0.75 -29.16
CA ARG A 6 -4.92 -1.98 -28.39
C ARG A 6 -3.62 -2.38 -27.67
N ALA A 7 -2.46 -2.13 -28.27
CA ALA A 7 -1.17 -2.41 -27.66
C ALA A 7 -0.91 -1.48 -26.47
N GLU A 8 -1.15 -0.18 -26.63
CA GLU A 8 -0.98 0.80 -25.55
C GLU A 8 -1.93 0.54 -24.38
N PHE A 9 -3.16 0.10 -24.64
CA PHE A 9 -4.11 -0.27 -23.60
C PHE A 9 -3.64 -1.50 -22.80
N VAL A 10 -3.12 -2.53 -23.46
CA VAL A 10 -2.60 -3.73 -22.79
C VAL A 10 -1.34 -3.40 -21.99
N THR A 11 -0.44 -2.57 -22.51
CA THR A 11 0.75 -2.11 -21.79
C THR A 11 0.39 -1.24 -20.58
N ASP A 12 -0.59 -0.34 -20.69
CA ASP A 12 -1.08 0.48 -19.57
C ASP A 12 -1.77 -0.39 -18.50
N LEU A 13 -2.57 -1.37 -18.90
CA LEU A 13 -3.20 -2.32 -17.98
C LEU A 13 -2.17 -3.18 -17.24
N ALA A 14 -1.16 -3.71 -17.95
CA ALA A 14 -0.09 -4.49 -17.35
C ALA A 14 0.75 -3.64 -16.37
N ARG A 15 1.02 -2.37 -16.73
CA ARG A 15 1.70 -1.42 -15.83
C ARG A 15 0.88 -1.15 -14.57
N ARG A 16 -0.44 -1.00 -14.70
CA ARG A 16 -1.35 -0.82 -13.55
C ARG A 16 -1.47 -2.07 -12.70
N GLN A 17 -1.49 -3.26 -13.31
CA GLN A 17 -1.50 -4.53 -12.57
C GLN A 17 -0.20 -4.74 -11.80
N LEU A 18 0.95 -4.49 -12.43
CA LEU A 18 2.25 -4.55 -11.76
C LEU A 18 2.36 -3.52 -10.62
N ALA A 19 1.85 -2.30 -10.83
CA ALA A 19 1.78 -1.28 -9.78
C ALA A 19 0.89 -1.70 -8.60
N VAL A 20 -0.21 -2.42 -8.85
CA VAL A 20 -1.10 -2.94 -7.79
C VAL A 20 -0.50 -4.14 -7.06
N GLU A 21 0.24 -5.01 -7.75
CA GLU A 21 0.98 -6.11 -7.12
C GLU A 21 2.05 -5.55 -6.18
N ARG A 22 2.88 -4.60 -6.67
CA ARG A 22 3.89 -3.91 -5.86
C ARG A 22 3.30 -3.04 -4.75
N ALA A 23 2.11 -2.47 -4.96
CA ALA A 23 1.40 -1.72 -3.94
C ALA A 23 1.06 -2.56 -2.69
N SER A 24 1.03 -3.89 -2.79
CA SER A 24 0.74 -4.75 -1.65
C SER A 24 1.86 -4.71 -0.61
N ASP A 25 3.13 -4.78 -1.04
CA ASP A 25 4.28 -4.73 -0.14
C ASP A 25 4.47 -3.33 0.45
N ILE A 26 4.31 -2.30 -0.39
CA ILE A 26 4.32 -0.89 0.05
C ILE A 26 3.21 -0.65 1.07
N ALA A 27 1.99 -1.14 0.83
CA ALA A 27 0.88 -0.99 1.76
C ALA A 27 1.14 -1.69 3.10
N ILE A 28 1.85 -2.82 3.12
CA ILE A 28 2.25 -3.51 4.35
C ILE A 28 3.31 -2.70 5.10
N GLY A 29 4.35 -2.20 4.41
CA GLY A 29 5.39 -1.37 5.00
C GLY A 29 4.83 -0.10 5.64
N VAL A 30 4.05 0.67 4.87
CA VAL A 30 3.40 1.90 5.35
C VAL A 30 2.46 1.61 6.53
N ALA A 31 1.70 0.51 6.48
CA ALA A 31 0.84 0.10 7.58
C ALA A 31 1.63 -0.27 8.85
N ALA A 32 2.76 -0.96 8.70
CA ALA A 32 3.65 -1.29 9.82
C ALA A 32 4.23 -0.03 10.46
N ASP A 33 4.79 0.87 9.65
CA ASP A 33 5.36 2.13 10.13
C ASP A 33 4.33 3.00 10.84
N GLN A 34 3.10 3.08 10.31
CA GLN A 34 2.02 3.82 10.94
C GLN A 34 1.63 3.23 12.30
N VAL A 35 1.56 1.90 12.43
CA VAL A 35 1.26 1.25 13.71
C VAL A 35 2.41 1.44 14.69
N ASP A 36 3.65 1.28 14.25
CA ASP A 36 4.83 1.42 15.09
C ASP A 36 5.03 2.86 15.58
N TYR A 37 4.74 3.85 14.74
CA TYR A 37 4.74 5.26 15.12
C TYR A 37 3.74 5.57 16.24
N VAL A 38 2.54 4.99 16.19
CA VAL A 38 1.51 5.13 17.22
C VAL A 38 1.93 4.43 18.51
N LEU A 39 2.47 3.21 18.41
CA LEU A 39 3.00 2.47 19.56
C LEU A 39 4.15 3.22 20.25
N ALA A 40 5.04 3.85 19.48
CA ALA A 40 6.16 4.64 20.00
C ALA A 40 5.70 5.87 20.82
N GLN A 41 4.47 6.34 20.60
CA GLN A 41 3.84 7.41 21.39
C GLN A 41 3.12 6.91 22.64
N GLY A 42 3.16 5.61 22.93
CA GLY A 42 2.45 4.99 24.05
C GLY A 42 0.94 4.80 23.79
N LEU A 43 0.50 4.91 22.54
CA LEU A 43 -0.88 4.67 22.13
C LEU A 43 -1.10 3.20 21.77
N SER A 44 -2.34 2.83 21.48
CA SER A 44 -2.71 1.46 21.11
C SER A 44 -2.76 1.25 19.58
N PRO A 45 -2.62 0.01 19.08
CA PRO A 45 -2.85 -0.29 17.66
C PRO A 45 -4.25 0.13 17.15
N CYS A 46 -5.24 0.18 18.04
CA CYS A 46 -6.58 0.68 17.73
C CYS A 46 -6.56 2.14 17.28
N ASP A 47 -5.68 2.95 17.85
CA ASP A 47 -5.58 4.38 17.56
C ASP A 47 -5.03 4.62 16.14
N ALA A 48 -4.13 3.76 15.66
CA ALA A 48 -3.65 3.81 14.27
C ALA A 48 -4.79 3.61 13.27
N LEU A 49 -5.70 2.65 13.54
CA LEU A 49 -6.90 2.43 12.72
C LEU A 49 -7.87 3.62 12.77
N ARG A 50 -8.08 4.21 13.96
CA ARG A 50 -8.95 5.39 14.12
C ARG A 50 -8.40 6.60 13.37
N GLN A 51 -7.09 6.83 13.41
CA GLN A 51 -6.44 7.91 12.64
C GLN A 51 -6.63 7.73 11.13
N ALA A 52 -6.68 6.48 10.64
CA ALA A 52 -7.02 6.17 9.25
C ALA A 52 -8.53 6.23 8.94
N GLY A 53 -9.36 6.72 9.87
CA GLY A 53 -10.81 6.81 9.70
C GLY A 53 -11.55 5.48 9.77
N GLN A 54 -10.89 4.41 10.24
CA GLN A 54 -11.50 3.08 10.32
C GLN A 54 -12.12 2.77 11.67
N LEU A 55 -13.13 1.90 11.63
CA LEU A 55 -13.70 1.28 12.84
C LEU A 55 -12.70 0.28 13.44
N ALA A 56 -12.18 0.64 14.62
CA ALA A 56 -11.20 -0.15 15.36
C ALA A 56 -11.86 -0.95 16.50
N PRO A 57 -11.67 -2.28 16.57
CA PRO A 57 -12.05 -3.08 17.74
C PRO A 57 -11.30 -2.61 18.98
N SER A 58 -11.85 -2.82 20.18
CA SER A 58 -11.18 -2.43 21.45
C SER A 58 -9.86 -3.16 21.69
N ASP A 59 -9.77 -4.44 21.29
CA ASP A 59 -8.69 -5.35 21.68
C ASP A 59 -7.89 -5.89 20.49
N ILE A 60 -7.60 -5.03 19.50
CA ILE A 60 -6.84 -5.46 18.33
C ILE A 60 -5.34 -5.54 18.64
N GLY A 61 -4.70 -6.64 18.26
CA GLY A 61 -3.24 -6.79 18.34
C GLY A 61 -2.52 -6.06 17.21
N ARG A 62 -1.22 -5.79 17.40
CA ARG A 62 -0.34 -5.13 16.41
C ARG A 62 -0.45 -5.74 15.02
N GLY A 63 -0.25 -7.06 14.88
CA GLY A 63 -0.28 -7.73 13.57
C GLY A 63 -1.62 -7.57 12.85
N GLN A 64 -2.74 -7.70 13.57
CA GLN A 64 -4.08 -7.52 13.01
C GLN A 64 -4.36 -6.07 12.60
N ALA A 65 -3.81 -5.08 13.32
CA ALA A 65 -3.91 -3.68 12.94
C ALA A 65 -3.15 -3.40 11.64
N ILE A 66 -1.93 -3.93 11.51
CA ILE A 66 -1.11 -3.83 10.28
C ILE A 66 -1.87 -4.44 9.11
N GLU A 67 -2.37 -5.67 9.23
CA GLU A 67 -3.12 -6.32 8.14
C GLU A 67 -4.39 -5.56 7.71
N ARG A 68 -5.08 -4.89 8.63
CA ARG A 68 -6.26 -4.08 8.30
C ARG A 68 -5.88 -2.76 7.65
N LEU A 69 -4.83 -2.10 8.13
CA LEU A 69 -4.32 -0.88 7.52
C LEU A 69 -3.75 -1.15 6.13
N ALA A 70 -3.00 -2.24 5.93
CA ALA A 70 -2.47 -2.64 4.63
C ALA A 70 -3.60 -2.88 3.61
N ARG A 71 -4.67 -3.59 4.01
CA ARG A 71 -5.83 -3.78 3.14
C ARG A 71 -6.53 -2.47 2.76
N TYR A 72 -6.59 -1.53 3.69
CA TYR A 72 -7.16 -0.21 3.44
C TYR A 72 -6.29 0.62 2.51
N TRP A 73 -4.98 0.67 2.76
CA TRP A 73 -4.02 1.33 1.88
C TRP A 73 -4.06 0.75 0.47
N LEU A 74 -4.11 -0.57 0.33
CA LEU A 74 -4.24 -1.22 -0.97
C LEU A 74 -5.54 -0.84 -1.68
N ALA A 75 -6.66 -0.73 -0.95
CA ALA A 75 -7.93 -0.27 -1.51
C ALA A 75 -7.87 1.19 -1.97
N LEU A 76 -7.20 2.06 -1.20
CA LEU A 76 -6.97 3.46 -1.58
C LEU A 76 -6.10 3.56 -2.84
N VAL A 77 -4.96 2.87 -2.87
CA VAL A 77 -4.04 2.88 -4.02
C VAL A 77 -4.70 2.30 -5.28
N ARG A 78 -5.58 1.30 -5.15
CA ARG A 78 -6.37 0.81 -6.29
C ARG A 78 -7.35 1.86 -6.84
N GLY A 79 -7.88 2.72 -5.98
CA GLY A 79 -8.75 3.83 -6.36
C GLY A 79 -7.99 5.04 -6.90
N TRP A 80 -6.80 5.29 -6.34
CA TRP A 80 -5.93 6.45 -6.61
C TRP A 80 -4.45 6.02 -6.65
N PRO A 81 -3.98 5.43 -7.76
CA PRO A 81 -2.60 4.96 -7.90
C PRO A 81 -1.55 6.06 -7.71
N GLU A 82 -1.89 7.31 -7.99
CA GLU A 82 -1.06 8.51 -7.77
C GLU A 82 -0.58 8.65 -6.32
N LEU A 83 -1.26 8.03 -5.35
CA LEU A 83 -0.81 8.01 -3.95
C LEU A 83 0.58 7.36 -3.79
N LEU A 84 0.96 6.44 -4.69
CA LEU A 84 2.28 5.81 -4.67
C LEU A 84 3.40 6.79 -5.00
N GLU A 85 3.13 7.91 -5.69
CA GLU A 85 4.15 8.92 -6.01
C GLU A 85 4.71 9.61 -4.75
N SER A 86 4.00 9.51 -3.63
CA SER A 86 4.47 9.99 -2.32
C SER A 86 5.47 9.05 -1.63
N TYR A 87 5.70 7.84 -2.19
CA TYR A 87 6.55 6.79 -1.64
C TYR A 87 7.61 6.34 -2.67
N PRO A 88 8.52 7.24 -3.09
CA PRO A 88 9.47 6.96 -4.17
C PRO A 88 10.54 5.93 -3.78
N ASP A 89 10.94 5.88 -2.51
CA ASP A 89 11.97 4.95 -2.03
C ASP A 89 11.42 3.52 -1.94
N GLU A 90 10.17 3.37 -1.52
CA GLU A 90 9.45 2.11 -1.45
C GLU A 90 9.13 1.56 -2.84
N LEU A 91 8.79 2.45 -3.78
CA LEU A 91 8.68 2.10 -5.20
C LEU A 91 10.02 1.62 -5.77
N ALA A 92 11.12 2.31 -5.48
CA ALA A 92 12.45 1.92 -5.93
C ALA A 92 12.91 0.58 -5.33
N ALA A 93 12.58 0.33 -4.06
CA ALA A 93 12.87 -0.94 -3.39
C ALA A 93 12.07 -2.10 -4.00
N ALA A 94 10.76 -1.91 -4.24
CA ALA A 94 9.91 -2.90 -4.90
C ALA A 94 10.32 -3.18 -6.35
N ASP A 95 10.84 -2.16 -7.06
CA ASP A 95 11.39 -2.29 -8.41
C ASP A 95 12.66 -3.17 -8.42
N ALA A 96 13.57 -2.97 -7.47
CA ALA A 96 14.79 -3.76 -7.34
C ALA A 96 14.53 -5.22 -7.00
N GLU A 97 13.50 -5.50 -6.18
CA GLU A 97 13.14 -6.87 -5.76
C GLU A 97 12.41 -7.64 -6.87
N GLY A 98 11.59 -6.96 -7.68
CA GLY A 98 10.96 -7.58 -8.86
C GLY A 98 11.96 -7.97 -9.96
N ASP A 99 13.09 -7.28 -10.07
CA ASP A 99 14.15 -7.58 -11.05
C ASP A 99 14.99 -8.81 -10.65
N LEU A 100 14.98 -9.18 -9.36
CA LEU A 100 15.64 -10.37 -8.83
C LEU A 100 14.87 -11.68 -9.10
N HIS A 101 13.57 -11.61 -9.42
CA HIS A 101 12.72 -12.80 -9.66
C HIS A 101 12.48 -13.11 -11.14
N VAL A 102 13.09 -12.34 -12.06
CA VAL A 102 12.98 -12.52 -13.52
C VAL A 102 14.27 -13.15 -14.12
N ARG A 103 15.15 -13.73 -13.30
CA ARG A 103 16.37 -14.42 -13.75
C ARG A 103 16.31 -15.93 -13.60
#